data_AF-A0AAV3GJB0-F1
#
_entry.id   AF-A0AAV3GJB0-F1
#
_cell.length_a   1.000
_cell.length_b   1.000
_cell.length_c   1.000
_cell.angle_alpha   90.00
_cell.angle_beta   90.00
_cell.angle_gamma   90.00
#
_symmetry.space_group_name_H-M   'P 1'
#
loop_
_entity.id
_entity.type
_entity.pdbx_description
1 polymer ?
#
loop_
_entity_poly.entity_id
_entity_poly.type
_entity_poly.pdbx_seq_one_letter_code
_entity_poly.pdbx_strand_id
1 'polypeptide(L)'
;MLDKFSAPTLNKLQKDNQHIYYVYCLVDPRNNQPFYIGKGKDNRVFAHRQAALNLLRQSNLLKNDETAGTLKIKTIQEINALGMQVLSYILSYGLSEAEAFASENALINYARLIQRLPLTNLVKGHGSKAMLVEDIEECFGFQPMSISEIATDELILAVKVRDAFRLSKDETKEYPLDDTLRDVNNLKSRTLGNWVIGRDKIHRIRYIIAVNTGADNAVVAAYKVSSKYSESKIFENGLTRYAFQALSSRKDTLKELNLYKKCLPGIKFGSGSAVAYINN
;
A
#
# COMPACT_ATOMS: atom_id res chain seq x y z
N MET A 1 -14.04 41.40 8.19
CA MET A 1 -14.16 39.94 7.98
C MET A 1 -12.76 39.41 7.68
N LEU A 2 -12.34 38.30 8.30
CA LEU A 2 -11.01 37.76 8.09
C LEU A 2 -10.95 37.01 6.74
N ASP A 3 -10.08 37.47 5.85
CA ASP A 3 -9.86 36.93 4.50
C ASP A 3 -8.42 36.44 4.27
N LYS A 4 -7.53 36.71 5.23
CA LYS A 4 -6.17 36.21 5.30
C LYS A 4 -5.70 36.14 6.75
N PHE A 5 -4.73 35.28 7.00
CA PHE A 5 -3.97 35.28 8.24
C PHE A 5 -3.01 36.47 8.28
N SER A 6 -2.75 36.96 9.49
CA SER A 6 -1.67 37.92 9.73
C SER A 6 -0.30 37.23 9.62
N ALA A 7 0.76 38.00 9.37
CA ALA A 7 2.12 37.44 9.34
C ALA A 7 2.51 36.72 10.65
N PRO A 8 2.22 37.24 11.85
CA PRO A 8 2.44 36.51 13.10
C PRO A 8 1.64 35.19 13.18
N THR A 9 0.40 35.19 12.71
CA THR A 9 -0.42 33.96 12.68
C THR A 9 0.18 32.93 11.72
N LEU A 10 0.59 33.35 10.52
CA LEU A 10 1.25 32.46 9.56
C LEU A 10 2.54 31.87 10.13
N ASN A 11 3.37 32.70 10.77
CA ASN A 11 4.57 32.23 11.45
C ASN A 11 4.22 31.22 12.56
N LYS A 12 3.15 31.43 13.32
CA LYS A 12 2.72 30.50 14.38
C LYS A 12 2.16 29.17 13.85
N LEU A 13 1.49 29.20 12.69
CA LEU A 13 0.95 28.00 12.04
C LEU A 13 2.05 27.12 11.43
N GLN A 14 3.25 27.67 11.23
CA GLN A 14 4.40 26.98 10.68
C GLN A 14 5.36 26.64 11.81
N LYS A 15 5.70 25.36 11.97
CA LYS A 15 6.69 24.95 13.00
C LYS A 15 8.13 25.17 12.50
N ASP A 16 8.36 24.83 11.24
CA ASP A 16 9.59 25.04 10.48
C ASP A 16 9.28 24.99 8.97
N ASN A 17 10.31 25.05 8.12
CA ASN A 17 10.17 25.09 6.66
C ASN A 17 9.54 23.83 6.03
N GLN A 18 9.61 22.69 6.71
CA GLN A 18 8.96 21.45 6.26
C GLN A 18 7.53 21.35 6.80
N HIS A 19 7.27 21.96 7.96
CA HIS A 19 6.02 21.88 8.69
C HIS A 19 5.12 23.11 8.48
N ILE A 20 4.84 23.42 7.22
CA ILE A 20 4.08 24.61 6.81
C ILE A 20 2.60 24.34 6.52
N TYR A 21 2.18 23.08 6.61
CA TYR A 21 0.82 22.67 6.27
C TYR A 21 -0.07 22.60 7.51
N TYR A 22 -1.38 22.69 7.26
CA TYR A 22 -2.45 22.50 8.22
C TYR A 22 -3.59 21.70 7.58
N VAL A 23 -4.43 21.09 8.40
CA VAL A 23 -5.71 20.52 8.01
C VAL A 23 -6.84 21.38 8.58
N TYR A 24 -7.86 21.64 7.77
CA TYR A 24 -8.98 22.48 8.12
C TYR A 24 -10.31 21.85 7.69
N CYS A 25 -11.40 22.33 8.25
CA CYS A 25 -12.74 22.05 7.74
C CYS A 25 -13.56 23.32 7.54
N LEU A 26 -14.53 23.23 6.63
CA LEU A 26 -15.59 24.21 6.47
C LEU A 26 -16.89 23.62 7.01
N VAL A 27 -17.57 24.37 7.86
CA VAL A 27 -18.74 23.96 8.61
C VAL A 27 -19.93 24.84 8.24
N ASP A 28 -21.06 24.20 8.01
CA ASP A 28 -22.33 24.87 7.78
C ASP A 28 -22.90 25.32 9.14
N PRO A 29 -23.05 26.64 9.38
CA PRO A 29 -23.53 27.14 10.68
C PRO A 29 -24.99 26.76 10.97
N ARG A 30 -25.77 26.31 9.96
CA ARG A 30 -27.18 25.93 10.13
C ARG A 30 -27.36 24.64 10.91
N ASN A 31 -26.42 23.72 10.77
CA ASN A 31 -26.47 22.39 11.40
C ASN A 31 -25.18 22.02 12.15
N ASN A 32 -24.18 22.90 12.13
CA ASN A 32 -22.87 22.71 12.74
C ASN A 32 -22.12 21.46 12.24
N GLN A 33 -22.37 21.05 10.99
CA GLN A 33 -21.72 19.89 10.37
C GLN A 33 -20.65 20.33 9.34
N PRO A 34 -19.48 19.66 9.32
CA PRO A 34 -18.51 19.91 8.27
C PRO A 34 -19.03 19.39 6.93
N PHE A 35 -18.97 20.23 5.91
CA PHE A 35 -19.27 19.84 4.52
C PHE A 35 -18.00 19.72 3.66
N TYR A 36 -16.85 20.17 4.17
CA TYR A 36 -15.57 20.05 3.47
C TYR A 36 -14.43 19.90 4.47
N ILE A 37 -13.48 19.01 4.17
CA ILE A 37 -12.22 18.84 4.92
C ILE A 37 -11.09 18.99 3.92
N GLY A 38 -10.05 19.75 4.24
CA GLY A 38 -8.96 19.96 3.31
C GLY A 38 -7.63 20.18 4.01
N LYS A 39 -6.53 19.87 3.32
CA LYS A 39 -5.22 20.40 3.70
C LYS A 39 -4.94 21.75 3.04
N GLY A 40 -4.16 22.58 3.72
CA GLY A 40 -3.72 23.86 3.20
C GLY A 40 -2.41 24.37 3.79
N LYS A 41 -1.92 25.43 3.16
CA LYS A 41 -0.83 26.27 3.64
C LYS A 41 -1.21 27.72 3.35
N ASP A 42 -0.54 28.66 4.00
CA ASP A 42 -0.81 30.09 3.84
C ASP A 42 -2.31 30.40 4.01
N ASN A 43 -2.89 31.19 3.10
CA ASN A 43 -4.28 31.63 3.15
C ASN A 43 -5.27 30.69 2.43
N ARG A 44 -4.88 29.43 2.14
CA ARG A 44 -5.72 28.51 1.36
C ARG A 44 -7.12 28.30 1.94
N VAL A 45 -7.28 28.25 3.26
CA VAL A 45 -8.59 28.12 3.92
C VAL A 45 -9.59 29.21 3.50
N PHE A 46 -9.11 30.42 3.19
CA PHE A 46 -9.94 31.56 2.78
C PHE A 46 -10.26 31.54 1.28
N ALA A 47 -9.42 30.88 0.45
CA ALA A 47 -9.57 30.87 -1.01
C ALA A 47 -10.94 30.33 -1.47
N HIS A 48 -11.53 29.38 -0.74
CA HIS A 48 -12.87 28.84 -1.07
C HIS A 48 -13.97 29.87 -0.90
N ARG A 49 -13.90 30.67 0.16
CA ARG A 49 -14.86 31.77 0.39
C ARG A 49 -14.73 32.82 -0.71
N GLN A 50 -13.50 33.18 -1.06
CA GLN A 50 -13.23 34.18 -2.08
C GLN A 50 -13.69 33.71 -3.48
N ALA A 51 -13.48 32.44 -3.81
CA ALA A 51 -13.98 31.85 -5.05
C ALA A 51 -15.51 31.89 -5.13
N ALA A 52 -16.21 31.55 -4.04
CA ALA A 52 -17.66 31.62 -3.99
C ALA A 52 -18.21 33.05 -4.15
N LEU A 53 -17.57 34.04 -3.53
CA LEU A 53 -17.92 35.45 -3.68
C LEU A 53 -17.66 35.99 -5.09
N ASN A 54 -16.55 35.59 -5.72
CA ASN A 54 -16.22 36.01 -7.09
C ASN A 54 -17.20 35.42 -8.11
N LEU A 55 -17.66 34.19 -7.92
CA LEU A 55 -18.66 33.56 -8.79
C LEU A 55 -20.05 34.19 -8.64
N LEU A 56 -20.42 34.66 -7.44
CA LEU A 56 -21.65 35.44 -7.26
C LEU A 56 -21.63 36.76 -8.05
N ARG A 57 -20.45 37.39 -8.19
CA ARG A 57 -20.29 38.61 -8.99
C ARG A 57 -20.33 38.36 -10.51
N GLN A 58 -20.16 37.10 -10.93
CA GLN A 58 -20.14 36.68 -12.33
C GLN A 58 -21.43 35.93 -12.73
N SER A 59 -22.52 36.11 -11.98
CA SER A 59 -23.78 35.37 -12.10
C SER A 59 -24.40 35.46 -13.51
N ASN A 60 -23.94 34.58 -14.40
CA ASN A 60 -24.58 34.10 -15.63
C ASN A 60 -23.91 32.82 -16.20
N LEU A 61 -22.96 32.18 -15.49
CA LEU A 61 -22.12 31.11 -16.09
C LEU A 61 -22.01 29.78 -15.32
N LEU A 62 -22.82 29.53 -14.29
CA LEU A 62 -22.86 28.19 -13.70
C LEU A 62 -23.80 27.30 -14.52
N LYS A 63 -23.25 26.66 -15.57
CA LYS A 63 -23.85 25.47 -16.18
C LYS A 63 -23.99 24.37 -15.11
N ASN A 64 -25.06 23.57 -15.21
CA ASN A 64 -25.46 22.49 -14.30
C ASN A 64 -24.48 21.29 -14.25
N ASP A 65 -23.18 21.52 -14.14
CA ASP A 65 -22.21 20.46 -13.86
C ASP A 65 -22.01 20.34 -12.35
N GLU A 66 -22.66 19.35 -11.75
CA GLU A 66 -22.56 18.98 -10.33
C GLU A 66 -21.22 18.28 -10.02
N THR A 67 -20.10 18.96 -10.24
CA THR A 67 -18.81 18.51 -9.70
C THR A 67 -18.76 18.80 -8.20
N ALA A 68 -17.94 18.07 -7.44
CA ALA A 68 -17.79 18.37 -6.01
C ALA A 68 -17.13 19.75 -5.74
N GLY A 69 -16.45 20.33 -6.75
CA GLY A 69 -16.06 21.74 -6.75
C GLY A 69 -17.27 22.68 -6.76
N THR A 70 -18.25 22.39 -7.62
CA THR A 70 -19.52 23.12 -7.72
C THR A 70 -20.38 22.96 -6.46
N LEU A 71 -20.49 21.76 -5.88
CA LEU A 71 -21.27 21.50 -4.66
C LEU A 71 -20.76 22.29 -3.45
N LYS A 72 -19.44 22.38 -3.30
CA LYS A 72 -18.81 23.20 -2.25
C LYS A 72 -19.18 24.67 -2.40
N ILE A 73 -19.05 25.22 -3.60
CA ILE A 73 -19.34 26.63 -3.88
C ILE A 73 -20.83 26.91 -3.66
N LYS A 74 -21.70 26.03 -4.13
CA LYS A 74 -23.16 26.11 -3.93
C LYS A 74 -23.52 26.16 -2.44
N THR A 75 -22.94 25.28 -1.63
CA THR A 75 -23.17 25.28 -0.16
C THR A 75 -22.78 26.63 0.47
N ILE A 76 -21.62 27.18 0.10
CA ILE A 76 -21.18 28.50 0.59
C ILE A 76 -22.14 29.61 0.15
N GLN A 77 -22.64 29.57 -1.08
CA GLN A 77 -23.61 30.54 -1.60
C GLN A 77 -24.95 30.48 -0.87
N GLU A 78 -25.48 29.27 -0.61
CA GLU A 78 -26.71 29.07 0.16
C GLU A 78 -26.60 29.63 1.58
N ILE A 79 -25.47 29.41 2.24
CA ILE A 79 -25.20 29.97 3.59
C ILE A 79 -25.17 31.51 3.53
N ASN A 80 -24.45 32.08 2.56
CA ASN A 80 -24.35 33.54 2.42
C ASN A 80 -25.69 34.20 2.08
N ALA A 81 -26.56 33.54 1.28
CA ALA A 81 -27.88 34.05 0.91
C ALA A 81 -28.80 34.25 2.12
N LEU A 82 -28.54 33.54 3.23
CA LEU A 82 -29.25 33.68 4.49
C LEU A 82 -28.61 34.71 5.43
N GLY A 83 -27.63 35.50 4.95
CA GLY A 83 -26.87 36.45 5.78
C GLY A 83 -25.90 35.79 6.76
N MET A 84 -25.75 34.46 6.70
CA MET A 84 -24.84 33.68 7.54
C MET A 84 -23.45 33.57 6.90
N GLN A 85 -22.50 33.05 7.69
CA GLN A 85 -21.13 32.85 7.23
C GLN A 85 -20.67 31.43 7.54
N VAL A 86 -20.02 30.82 6.56
CA VAL A 86 -19.34 29.53 6.74
C VAL A 86 -18.32 29.66 7.88
N LEU A 87 -18.34 28.69 8.79
CA LEU A 87 -17.35 28.58 9.84
C LEU A 87 -16.14 27.80 9.31
N SER A 88 -14.94 28.28 9.58
CA SER A 88 -13.69 27.63 9.17
C SER A 88 -12.87 27.29 10.40
N TYR A 89 -12.53 26.02 10.58
CA TYR A 89 -11.70 25.55 11.70
C TYR A 89 -10.37 25.02 11.19
N ILE A 90 -9.28 25.41 11.84
CA ILE A 90 -8.00 24.70 11.72
C ILE A 90 -8.05 23.53 12.70
N LEU A 91 -8.03 22.31 12.17
CA LEU A 91 -8.10 21.07 12.96
C LEU A 91 -6.72 20.65 13.48
N SER A 92 -5.67 20.91 12.69
CA SER A 92 -4.28 20.69 13.08
C SER A 92 -3.36 21.55 12.20
N TYR A 93 -2.21 21.99 12.71
CA TYR A 93 -1.25 22.86 12.00
C TYR A 93 0.19 22.54 12.41
N GLY A 94 1.16 23.09 11.69
CA GLY A 94 2.57 22.76 11.89
C GLY A 94 2.90 21.35 11.39
N LEU A 95 2.30 20.94 10.27
CA LEU A 95 2.42 19.61 9.68
C LEU A 95 3.32 19.64 8.46
N SER A 96 4.08 18.56 8.27
CA SER A 96 4.64 18.24 6.96
C SER A 96 3.55 17.95 5.93
N GLU A 97 3.90 17.96 4.66
CA GLU A 97 2.92 17.64 3.62
C GLU A 97 2.36 16.22 3.76
N ALA A 98 3.23 15.26 4.08
CA ALA A 98 2.85 13.85 4.26
C ALA A 98 1.90 13.68 5.46
N GLU A 99 2.20 14.33 6.59
CA GLU A 99 1.33 14.31 7.78
C GLU A 99 -0.03 14.96 7.49
N ALA A 100 -0.04 16.10 6.77
CA ALA A 100 -1.28 16.76 6.39
C ALA A 100 -2.13 15.89 5.45
N PHE A 101 -1.52 15.20 4.48
CA PHE A 101 -2.21 14.23 3.62
C PHE A 101 -2.79 13.05 4.42
N ALA A 102 -2.01 12.45 5.32
CA ALA A 102 -2.45 11.33 6.15
C ALA A 102 -3.61 11.74 7.08
N SER A 103 -3.50 12.92 7.70
CA SER A 103 -4.51 13.48 8.59
C SER A 103 -5.81 13.82 7.84
N GLU A 104 -5.71 14.47 6.68
CA GLU A 104 -6.85 14.75 5.80
C GLU A 104 -7.57 13.46 5.40
N ASN A 105 -6.82 12.43 4.98
CA ASN A 105 -7.37 11.14 4.58
C ASN A 105 -8.12 10.46 5.74
N ALA A 106 -7.54 10.44 6.93
CA ALA A 106 -8.16 9.86 8.12
C ALA A 106 -9.46 10.58 8.51
N LEU A 107 -9.47 11.91 8.50
CA LEU A 107 -10.64 12.71 8.86
C LEU A 107 -11.77 12.57 7.83
N ILE A 108 -11.45 12.56 6.53
CA ILE A 108 -12.44 12.32 5.47
C ILE A 108 -13.05 10.92 5.61
N ASN A 109 -12.22 9.90 5.85
CA ASN A 109 -12.66 8.54 6.07
C ASN A 109 -13.60 8.44 7.28
N TYR A 110 -13.22 9.01 8.42
CA TYR A 110 -14.03 9.01 9.64
C TYR A 110 -15.36 9.73 9.45
N ALA A 111 -15.35 10.94 8.90
CA ALA A 111 -16.56 11.74 8.67
C ALA A 111 -17.55 11.03 7.73
N ARG A 112 -17.06 10.34 6.69
CA ARG A 112 -17.93 9.61 5.76
C ARG A 112 -18.40 8.27 6.29
N LEU A 113 -17.52 7.49 6.93
CA LEU A 113 -17.83 6.14 7.38
C LEU A 113 -18.68 6.13 8.66
N ILE A 114 -18.25 6.90 9.67
CA ILE A 114 -18.85 6.89 11.00
C ILE A 114 -19.96 7.93 11.11
N GLN A 115 -19.68 9.18 10.74
CA GLN A 115 -20.67 10.26 10.87
C GLN A 115 -21.63 10.37 9.67
N ARG A 116 -21.38 9.62 8.60
CA ARG A 116 -22.20 9.61 7.36
C ARG A 116 -22.41 11.01 6.76
N LEU A 117 -21.42 11.89 6.90
CA LEU A 117 -21.51 13.26 6.42
C LEU A 117 -21.33 13.36 4.89
N PRO A 118 -22.14 14.17 4.20
CA PRO A 118 -22.06 14.37 2.75
C PRO A 118 -20.94 15.36 2.39
N LEU A 119 -19.68 15.00 2.65
CA LEU A 119 -18.54 15.85 2.31
C LEU A 119 -18.43 16.10 0.80
N THR A 120 -18.30 17.37 0.42
CA THR A 120 -18.16 17.86 -0.97
C THR A 120 -16.74 17.68 -1.54
N ASN A 121 -15.89 16.86 -0.91
CA ASN A 121 -14.55 16.56 -1.40
C ASN A 121 -14.60 15.78 -2.73
N LEU A 122 -13.95 16.30 -3.78
CA LEU A 122 -13.82 15.65 -5.11
C LEU A 122 -13.12 14.30 -5.02
N VAL A 123 -11.98 14.26 -4.31
CA VAL A 123 -11.21 13.04 -4.07
C VAL A 123 -11.55 12.53 -2.68
N LYS A 124 -11.68 11.21 -2.50
CA LYS A 124 -12.03 10.60 -1.20
C LYS A 124 -10.90 10.59 -0.16
N GLY A 125 -9.91 11.47 -0.32
CA GLY A 125 -8.60 11.37 0.32
C GLY A 125 -7.57 10.74 -0.63
N HIS A 126 -6.30 11.07 -0.44
CA HIS A 126 -5.19 10.58 -1.26
C HIS A 126 -4.52 9.30 -0.72
N GLY A 127 -5.03 8.76 0.40
CA GLY A 127 -4.50 7.58 1.06
C GLY A 127 -5.36 6.34 0.88
N SER A 128 -5.22 5.38 1.79
CA SER A 128 -6.05 4.17 1.82
C SER A 128 -7.53 4.52 2.06
N LYS A 129 -8.41 3.73 1.44
CA LYS A 129 -9.83 3.72 1.79
C LYS A 129 -9.99 3.12 3.18
N ALA A 130 -10.97 3.61 3.93
CA ALA A 130 -11.39 2.93 5.15
C ALA A 130 -11.93 1.53 4.80
N MET A 131 -11.53 0.53 5.59
CA MET A 131 -11.92 -0.87 5.46
C MET A 131 -12.26 -1.40 6.86
N LEU A 132 -13.09 -2.43 6.93
CA LEU A 132 -13.23 -3.20 8.17
C LEU A 132 -11.92 -3.94 8.47
N VAL A 133 -11.68 -4.25 9.74
CA VAL A 133 -10.47 -4.98 10.15
C VAL A 133 -10.44 -6.36 9.50
N GLU A 134 -11.60 -7.00 9.41
CA GLU A 134 -11.81 -8.29 8.77
C GLU A 134 -11.50 -8.25 7.27
N ASP A 135 -11.90 -7.18 6.57
CA ASP A 135 -11.60 -7.02 5.13
C ASP A 135 -10.09 -6.85 4.88
N ILE A 136 -9.38 -6.17 5.79
CA ILE A 136 -7.92 -6.01 5.71
C ILE A 136 -7.25 -7.38 5.87
N GLU A 137 -7.67 -8.16 6.86
CA GLU A 137 -7.16 -9.52 7.08
C GLU A 137 -7.52 -10.44 5.91
N GLU A 138 -8.74 -10.36 5.37
CA GLU A 138 -9.11 -11.12 4.18
C GLU A 138 -8.21 -10.75 2.99
N CYS A 139 -7.89 -9.47 2.81
CA CYS A 139 -7.07 -9.01 1.69
C CYS A 139 -5.60 -9.43 1.80
N PHE A 140 -5.00 -9.27 2.99
CA PHE A 140 -3.54 -9.34 3.18
C PHE A 140 -3.07 -10.47 4.09
N GLY A 141 -3.98 -11.07 4.85
CA GLY A 141 -3.72 -12.07 5.87
C GLY A 141 -3.17 -13.39 5.33
N PHE A 142 -2.42 -14.06 6.20
CA PHE A 142 -1.89 -15.40 5.99
C PHE A 142 -2.25 -16.26 7.19
N GLN A 143 -2.82 -17.43 6.93
CA GLN A 143 -3.22 -18.35 7.98
C GLN A 143 -2.08 -19.32 8.31
N PRO A 144 -1.73 -19.53 9.60
CA PRO A 144 -0.77 -20.54 10.01
C PRO A 144 -1.17 -21.94 9.54
N MET A 145 -0.16 -22.71 9.16
CA MET A 145 -0.29 -24.09 8.68
C MET A 145 0.90 -24.92 9.15
N SER A 146 0.66 -26.17 9.54
CA SER A 146 1.72 -27.13 9.80
C SER A 146 2.38 -27.57 8.49
N ILE A 147 3.69 -27.85 8.54
CA ILE A 147 4.42 -28.38 7.39
C ILE A 147 3.79 -29.70 6.89
N SER A 148 3.28 -30.52 7.81
CA SER A 148 2.60 -31.79 7.51
C SER A 148 1.31 -31.65 6.68
N GLU A 149 0.74 -30.44 6.57
CA GLU A 149 -0.48 -30.18 5.81
C GLU A 149 -0.22 -29.73 4.37
N ILE A 150 1.06 -29.59 3.98
CA ILE A 150 1.43 -29.30 2.60
C ILE A 150 1.04 -30.50 1.73
N ALA A 151 0.31 -30.24 0.66
CA ALA A 151 -0.29 -31.28 -0.19
C ALA A 151 0.73 -31.92 -1.17
N THR A 152 1.88 -32.38 -0.66
CA THR A 152 2.87 -33.15 -1.41
C THR A 152 3.82 -33.90 -0.49
N ASP A 153 4.29 -35.07 -0.95
CA ASP A 153 5.38 -35.84 -0.33
C ASP A 153 6.73 -35.60 -1.03
N GLU A 154 6.75 -34.76 -2.08
CA GLU A 154 7.96 -34.45 -2.83
C GLU A 154 8.83 -33.43 -2.09
N LEU A 155 10.15 -33.46 -2.35
CA LEU A 155 11.08 -32.54 -1.72
C LEU A 155 10.84 -31.09 -2.17
N ILE A 156 10.68 -30.20 -1.19
CA ILE A 156 10.53 -28.76 -1.39
C ILE A 156 11.79 -28.03 -0.90
N LEU A 157 12.28 -27.11 -1.72
CA LEU A 157 13.28 -26.13 -1.31
C LEU A 157 12.59 -24.82 -0.88
N ALA A 158 12.62 -24.51 0.40
CA ALA A 158 12.19 -23.22 0.92
C ALA A 158 13.35 -22.22 0.87
N VAL A 159 13.09 -21.01 0.37
CA VAL A 159 14.11 -19.97 0.20
C VAL A 159 13.69 -18.66 0.86
N LYS A 160 14.63 -17.96 1.47
CA LYS A 160 14.36 -16.69 2.18
C LYS A 160 14.23 -15.53 1.20
N VAL A 161 13.08 -14.86 1.21
CA VAL A 161 12.84 -13.61 0.47
C VAL A 161 12.16 -12.62 1.41
N ARG A 162 12.96 -11.89 2.20
CA ARG A 162 12.46 -11.00 3.27
C ARG A 162 11.61 -9.83 2.76
N ASP A 163 11.91 -9.36 1.56
CA ASP A 163 11.27 -8.24 0.89
C ASP A 163 10.14 -8.66 -0.06
N ALA A 164 9.72 -9.94 -0.02
CA ALA A 164 8.84 -10.56 -1.02
C ALA A 164 7.55 -9.78 -1.34
N PHE A 165 6.95 -9.10 -0.36
CA PHE A 165 5.71 -8.33 -0.57
C PHE A 165 5.90 -7.05 -1.41
N ARG A 166 7.13 -6.56 -1.54
CA ARG A 166 7.48 -5.37 -2.33
C ARG A 166 7.89 -5.71 -3.77
N LEU A 167 8.12 -6.99 -4.07
CA LEU A 167 8.63 -7.44 -5.36
C LEU A 167 7.53 -7.53 -6.41
N SER A 168 7.91 -7.27 -7.66
CA SER A 168 7.05 -7.51 -8.82
C SER A 168 6.65 -8.98 -8.90
N LYS A 169 5.38 -9.23 -9.20
CA LYS A 169 4.81 -10.56 -9.39
C LYS A 169 4.66 -10.92 -10.86
N ASP A 170 5.31 -10.17 -11.75
CA ASP A 170 5.37 -10.48 -13.18
C ASP A 170 6.13 -11.79 -13.40
N GLU A 171 5.53 -12.70 -14.17
CA GLU A 171 6.05 -14.05 -14.43
C GLU A 171 6.40 -14.26 -15.91
N THR A 172 6.32 -13.22 -16.74
CA THR A 172 6.50 -13.29 -18.21
C THR A 172 7.93 -13.60 -18.63
N LYS A 173 8.91 -13.35 -17.77
CA LYS A 173 10.34 -13.58 -18.03
C LYS A 173 10.83 -14.83 -17.31
N GLU A 174 11.82 -15.48 -17.92
CA GLU A 174 12.69 -16.46 -17.25
C GLU A 174 14.01 -15.80 -16.85
N TYR A 175 14.65 -16.35 -15.81
CA TYR A 175 15.84 -15.76 -15.22
C TYR A 175 16.98 -16.80 -15.15
N PRO A 176 17.97 -16.73 -16.05
CA PRO A 176 19.10 -17.66 -16.06
C PRO A 176 20.00 -17.47 -14.84
N LEU A 177 20.98 -18.36 -14.64
CA LEU A 177 21.87 -18.30 -13.47
C LEU A 177 22.80 -17.06 -13.48
N ASP A 178 23.03 -16.45 -14.64
CA ASP A 178 23.81 -15.22 -14.77
C ASP A 178 23.18 -14.07 -13.98
N ASP A 179 23.85 -13.66 -12.91
CA ASP A 179 23.41 -12.59 -12.00
C ASP A 179 23.16 -11.26 -12.72
N THR A 180 23.83 -10.99 -13.85
CA THR A 180 23.63 -9.74 -14.61
C THR A 180 22.28 -9.70 -15.34
N LEU A 181 21.67 -10.86 -15.58
CA LEU A 181 20.38 -11.01 -16.25
C LEU A 181 19.23 -11.21 -15.25
N ARG A 182 19.51 -11.23 -13.95
CA ARG A 182 18.50 -11.40 -12.89
C ARG A 182 17.90 -10.06 -12.47
N ASP A 183 16.62 -10.08 -12.14
CA ASP A 183 15.89 -8.92 -11.66
C ASP A 183 15.70 -8.99 -10.14
N VAL A 184 16.48 -8.19 -9.41
CA VAL A 184 16.44 -8.15 -7.95
C VAL A 184 15.10 -7.68 -7.39
N ASN A 185 14.30 -6.99 -8.20
CA ASN A 185 12.98 -6.46 -7.86
C ASN A 185 11.82 -7.40 -8.29
N ASN A 186 12.12 -8.60 -8.80
CA ASN A 186 11.12 -9.57 -9.22
C ASN A 186 11.08 -10.81 -8.32
N LEU A 187 9.87 -11.21 -7.91
CA LEU A 187 9.67 -12.32 -6.98
C LEU A 187 10.06 -13.67 -7.60
N LYS A 188 9.70 -13.93 -8.86
CA LYS A 188 10.06 -15.16 -9.58
C LYS A 188 11.58 -15.28 -9.69
N SER A 189 12.25 -14.21 -10.10
CA SER A 189 13.72 -14.13 -10.13
C SER A 189 14.32 -14.41 -8.75
N ARG A 190 13.84 -13.76 -7.69
CA ARG A 190 14.37 -13.97 -6.33
C ARG A 190 14.03 -15.35 -5.75
N THR A 191 13.02 -16.05 -6.28
CA THR A 191 12.63 -17.39 -5.81
C THR A 191 13.44 -18.48 -6.48
N LEU A 192 13.65 -18.41 -7.80
CA LEU A 192 14.07 -19.56 -8.59
C LEU A 192 15.58 -19.72 -8.78
N GLY A 193 16.44 -18.84 -8.26
CA GLY A 193 17.85 -19.01 -8.56
C GLY A 193 18.87 -18.30 -7.70
N ASN A 194 20.12 -18.69 -8.01
CA ASN A 194 21.35 -18.43 -7.28
C ASN A 194 21.40 -19.07 -5.88
N TRP A 195 20.83 -20.28 -5.74
CA TRP A 195 20.80 -21.02 -4.48
C TRP A 195 21.88 -22.08 -4.40
N VAL A 196 22.58 -22.15 -3.26
CA VAL A 196 23.48 -23.27 -2.94
C VAL A 196 22.62 -24.49 -2.59
N ILE A 197 22.78 -25.57 -3.36
CA ILE A 197 22.00 -26.81 -3.18
C ILE A 197 22.95 -28.00 -3.10
N GLY A 198 22.63 -28.96 -2.23
CA GLY A 198 23.39 -30.22 -2.12
C GLY A 198 23.29 -31.03 -3.42
N ARG A 199 24.43 -31.55 -3.90
CA ARG A 199 24.50 -32.31 -5.16
C ARG A 199 23.63 -33.57 -5.16
N ASP A 200 23.39 -34.15 -3.99
CA ASP A 200 22.51 -35.30 -3.77
C ASP A 200 21.02 -34.93 -3.80
N LYS A 201 20.67 -33.66 -3.54
CA LYS A 201 19.29 -33.19 -3.41
C LYS A 201 18.71 -32.61 -4.68
N ILE A 202 19.54 -32.05 -5.55
CA ILE A 202 19.09 -31.31 -6.75
C ILE A 202 18.09 -32.09 -7.61
N HIS A 203 18.29 -33.40 -7.80
CA HIS A 203 17.43 -34.24 -8.63
C HIS A 203 16.09 -34.60 -7.98
N ARG A 204 15.97 -34.41 -6.66
CA ARG A 204 14.78 -34.72 -5.86
C ARG A 204 13.86 -33.51 -5.68
N ILE A 205 14.37 -32.28 -5.83
CA ILE A 205 13.57 -31.07 -5.64
C ILE A 205 12.51 -30.98 -6.74
N ARG A 206 11.23 -30.95 -6.35
CA ARG A 206 10.09 -30.74 -7.26
C ARG A 206 9.45 -29.38 -7.11
N TYR A 207 9.62 -28.75 -5.95
CA TYR A 207 9.04 -27.45 -5.67
C TYR A 207 10.06 -26.51 -5.04
N ILE A 208 9.95 -25.22 -5.39
CA ILE A 208 10.64 -24.14 -4.68
C ILE A 208 9.60 -23.18 -4.15
N ILE A 209 9.68 -22.85 -2.87
CA ILE A 209 8.81 -21.88 -2.23
C ILE A 209 9.61 -20.67 -1.72
N ALA A 210 9.10 -19.47 -1.95
CA ALA A 210 9.64 -18.24 -1.36
C ALA A 210 8.93 -17.91 -0.06
N VAL A 211 9.72 -17.76 0.99
CA VAL A 211 9.26 -17.56 2.37
C VAL A 211 9.72 -16.20 2.86
N ASN A 212 8.76 -15.40 3.35
CA ASN A 212 9.07 -14.17 4.07
C ASN A 212 9.28 -14.48 5.57
N THR A 213 10.54 -14.57 5.99
CA THR A 213 10.90 -14.88 7.37
C THR A 213 10.59 -13.75 8.37
N GLY A 214 10.25 -12.54 7.89
CA GLY A 214 9.83 -11.42 8.73
C GLY A 214 8.33 -11.38 8.99
N ALA A 215 7.56 -12.31 8.41
CA ALA A 215 6.12 -12.41 8.52
C ALA A 215 5.71 -13.88 8.75
N ASP A 216 6.15 -14.46 9.86
CA ASP A 216 5.86 -15.85 10.29
C ASP A 216 6.08 -16.93 9.23
N ASN A 217 7.09 -16.74 8.37
CA ASN A 217 7.34 -17.60 7.22
C ASN A 217 6.15 -17.66 6.24
N ALA A 218 5.53 -16.51 5.94
CA ALA A 218 4.52 -16.39 4.90
C ALA A 218 5.05 -16.89 3.55
N VAL A 219 4.31 -17.80 2.91
CA VAL A 219 4.66 -18.37 1.61
C VAL A 219 4.14 -17.48 0.50
N VAL A 220 5.02 -16.71 -0.12
CA VAL A 220 4.63 -15.66 -1.09
C VAL A 220 4.67 -16.17 -2.54
N ALA A 221 5.49 -17.18 -2.82
CA ALA A 221 5.54 -17.86 -4.11
C ALA A 221 5.81 -19.36 -3.95
N ALA A 222 5.34 -20.14 -4.91
CA ALA A 222 5.66 -21.55 -5.07
C ALA A 222 5.74 -21.86 -6.57
N TYR A 223 6.69 -22.70 -6.97
CA TYR A 223 6.91 -23.10 -8.36
C TYR A 223 7.25 -24.57 -8.47
N LYS A 224 6.71 -25.24 -9.49
CA LYS A 224 7.21 -26.55 -9.94
C LYS A 224 8.54 -26.37 -10.64
N VAL A 225 9.49 -27.22 -10.30
CA VAL A 225 10.83 -27.22 -10.88
C VAL A 225 11.31 -28.63 -11.14
N SER A 226 12.37 -28.74 -11.94
CA SER A 226 13.07 -30.00 -12.17
C SER A 226 14.52 -29.70 -12.48
N SER A 227 15.43 -30.56 -12.02
CA SER A 227 16.86 -30.44 -12.34
C SER A 227 17.14 -30.47 -13.85
N LYS A 228 16.23 -31.04 -14.65
CA LYS A 228 16.33 -31.04 -16.13
C LYS A 228 16.26 -29.64 -16.74
N TYR A 229 15.59 -28.72 -16.06
CA TYR A 229 15.42 -27.32 -16.47
C TYR A 229 16.12 -26.41 -15.46
N SER A 230 17.36 -26.78 -15.11
CA SER A 230 18.20 -26.02 -14.19
C SER A 230 19.57 -25.77 -14.78
N GLU A 231 20.13 -24.60 -14.46
CA GLU A 231 21.49 -24.21 -14.74
C GLU A 231 22.31 -24.29 -13.46
N SER A 232 23.60 -24.59 -13.57
CA SER A 232 24.49 -24.66 -12.41
C SER A 232 25.85 -24.03 -12.66
N LYS A 233 26.47 -23.50 -11.61
CA LYS A 233 27.82 -22.95 -11.62
C LYS A 233 28.53 -23.32 -10.32
N ILE A 234 29.77 -23.77 -10.44
CA ILE A 234 30.65 -23.99 -9.29
C ILE A 234 31.36 -22.66 -9.00
N PHE A 235 31.30 -22.21 -7.75
CA PHE A 235 31.95 -20.99 -7.30
C PHE A 235 33.33 -21.29 -6.70
N GLU A 236 34.17 -20.26 -6.53
CA GLU A 236 35.54 -20.37 -6.01
C GLU A 236 35.64 -21.09 -4.65
N ASN A 237 34.58 -21.01 -3.84
CA ASN A 237 34.46 -21.70 -2.56
C ASN A 237 34.07 -23.19 -2.68
N GLY A 238 34.04 -23.75 -3.90
CA GLY A 238 33.68 -25.14 -4.18
C GLY A 238 32.18 -25.44 -4.14
N LEU A 239 31.34 -24.48 -3.74
CA LEU A 239 29.89 -24.66 -3.66
C LEU A 239 29.25 -24.54 -5.05
N THR A 240 28.34 -25.46 -5.34
CA THR A 240 27.54 -25.43 -6.57
C THR A 240 26.25 -24.67 -6.30
N ARG A 241 25.97 -23.68 -7.15
CA ARG A 241 24.71 -22.94 -7.13
C ARG A 241 23.86 -23.28 -8.33
N TYR A 242 22.55 -23.21 -8.14
CA TYR A 242 21.57 -23.59 -9.13
C TYR A 242 20.53 -22.48 -9.34
N ALA A 243 20.04 -22.39 -10.57
CA ALA A 243 18.86 -21.64 -10.94
C ALA A 243 17.93 -22.53 -11.77
N PHE A 244 16.63 -22.37 -11.59
CA PHE A 244 15.61 -23.18 -12.24
C PHE A 244 14.73 -22.33 -13.13
N GLN A 245 14.21 -22.95 -14.18
CA GLN A 245 13.08 -22.44 -14.93
C GLN A 245 11.78 -22.91 -14.27
N ALA A 246 10.76 -22.05 -14.25
CA ALA A 246 9.45 -22.41 -13.71
C ALA A 246 8.71 -23.35 -14.68
N LEU A 247 8.16 -24.44 -14.16
CA LEU A 247 7.30 -25.35 -14.92
C LEU A 247 5.80 -25.08 -14.72
N SER A 248 5.48 -24.07 -13.92
CA SER A 248 4.11 -23.72 -13.53
C SER A 248 4.01 -22.24 -13.17
N SER A 249 2.77 -21.72 -13.09
CA SER A 249 2.52 -20.40 -12.54
C SER A 249 2.61 -20.41 -11.00
N ARG A 250 2.92 -19.27 -10.40
CA ARG A 250 2.95 -19.11 -8.94
C ARG A 250 1.62 -19.42 -8.29
N LYS A 251 0.53 -18.94 -8.88
CA LYS A 251 -0.82 -19.05 -8.28
C LYS A 251 -1.31 -20.49 -8.27
N ASP A 252 -1.05 -21.24 -9.35
CA ASP A 252 -1.51 -22.63 -9.45
C ASP A 252 -0.75 -23.52 -8.48
N THR A 253 0.58 -23.37 -8.41
CA THR A 253 1.41 -24.16 -7.48
C THR A 253 1.09 -23.85 -6.02
N LEU A 254 0.85 -22.58 -5.66
CA LEU A 254 0.42 -22.23 -4.30
C LEU A 254 -0.88 -22.92 -3.93
N LYS A 255 -1.85 -23.02 -4.84
CA LYS A 255 -3.11 -23.72 -4.58
C LYS A 255 -2.93 -25.22 -4.51
N GLU A 256 -2.18 -25.79 -5.45
CA GLU A 256 -1.88 -27.22 -5.53
C GLU A 256 -1.24 -27.73 -4.23
N LEU A 257 -0.28 -26.98 -3.68
CA LEU A 257 0.40 -27.35 -2.43
C LEU A 257 -0.38 -26.98 -1.15
N ASN A 258 -1.59 -26.42 -1.28
CA ASN A 258 -2.36 -25.86 -0.16
C ASN A 258 -1.64 -24.71 0.57
N LEU A 259 -0.78 -23.95 -0.11
CA LEU A 259 0.05 -22.86 0.44
C LEU A 259 -0.50 -21.45 0.16
N TYR A 260 -1.61 -21.32 -0.57
CA TYR A 260 -2.21 -20.02 -0.88
C TYR A 260 -2.66 -19.30 0.40
N LYS A 261 -2.09 -18.11 0.64
CA LYS A 261 -2.29 -17.33 1.88
C LYS A 261 -1.99 -18.14 3.15
N LYS A 262 -0.93 -18.96 3.11
CA LYS A 262 -0.44 -19.72 4.28
C LYS A 262 0.93 -19.27 4.74
N CYS A 263 1.11 -19.25 6.05
CA CYS A 263 2.42 -19.13 6.65
C CYS A 263 2.81 -20.46 7.29
N LEU A 264 4.12 -20.74 7.34
CA LEU A 264 4.65 -22.00 7.85
C LEU A 264 5.59 -21.71 9.04
N PRO A 265 5.07 -21.37 10.24
CA PRO A 265 5.89 -21.00 11.40
C PRO A 265 6.88 -22.09 11.83
N GLY A 266 6.57 -23.35 11.50
CA GLY A 266 7.42 -24.52 11.77
C GLY A 266 8.72 -24.56 10.97
N ILE A 267 8.86 -23.83 9.86
CA ILE A 267 10.08 -23.88 9.04
C ILE A 267 11.26 -23.32 9.83
N LYS A 268 12.31 -24.13 9.94
CA LYS A 268 13.61 -23.73 10.52
C LYS A 268 14.65 -23.63 9.43
N PHE A 269 15.22 -22.44 9.29
CA PHE A 269 16.40 -22.22 8.48
C PHE A 269 17.64 -22.33 9.38
N GLY A 270 18.67 -23.04 8.94
CA GLY A 270 19.96 -23.10 9.65
C GLY A 270 20.58 -21.70 9.84
N SER A 271 21.47 -21.58 10.82
CA SER A 271 22.20 -20.32 11.08
C SER A 271 22.92 -19.85 9.82
N GLY A 272 22.68 -18.61 9.41
CA GLY A 272 23.21 -18.04 8.16
C GLY A 272 22.65 -18.65 6.85
N SER A 273 21.86 -19.73 6.91
CA SER A 273 21.33 -20.38 5.71
C SER A 273 20.23 -19.54 5.07
N ALA A 274 20.28 -19.41 3.74
CA ALA A 274 19.24 -18.78 2.96
C ALA A 274 18.18 -19.78 2.45
N VAL A 275 18.42 -21.08 2.63
CA VAL A 275 17.54 -22.16 2.18
C VAL A 275 17.25 -23.16 3.30
N ALA A 276 16.10 -23.83 3.22
CA ALA A 276 15.71 -24.96 4.04
C ALA A 276 15.07 -26.03 3.15
N TYR A 277 15.22 -27.29 3.54
CA TYR A 277 14.60 -28.42 2.85
C TYR A 277 13.38 -28.86 3.66
N ILE A 278 12.27 -29.07 2.98
CA ILE A 278 11.05 -29.59 3.56
C ILE A 278 10.76 -30.93 2.89
N ASN A 279 10.68 -31.97 3.69
CA ASN A 279 10.10 -33.27 3.34
C ASN A 279 8.94 -33.50 4.30
N ASN A 280 7.79 -33.90 3.76
CA ASN A 280 6.76 -34.56 4.55
C ASN A 280 7.08 -36.04 4.70
#